data_AF-A0A4V1IW16-F1
#
_entry.id   AF-A0A4V1IW16-F1
#
_cell.length_a   1.000
_cell.length_b   1.000
_cell.length_c   1.000
_cell.angle_alpha   90.00
_cell.angle_beta   90.00
_cell.angle_gamma   90.00
#
_symmetry.space_group_name_H-M   'P 1'
#
loop_
_entity.id
_entity.type
_entity.pdbx_description
1 polymer ?
#
loop_
_entity_poly.entity_id
_entity_poly.type
_entity_poly.pdbx_seq_one_letter_code
_entity_poly.pdbx_strand_id
1 'polypeptide(L)'
;AVAHMNMLTPFPRGHEYFVDEGADYDIMAPAKGICQNKPPGKIAATYTAGRDIPVTLEGDAPHDGGHCQFSISYDGGKTFVVLKTIVNDCMINTLKYNVPLPADAPSSDKAVFAWSWISASGIRDYYMNCADVVIKGTPNGKVTGPKMLVAQILG
;
A
#
# COMPACT_ATOMS: atom_id res chain seq x y z
N ALA A 1 16.32 -12.32 -9.81
CA ALA A 1 16.34 -11.01 -9.16
C ALA A 1 15.13 -10.94 -8.25
N VAL A 2 15.34 -10.75 -6.95
CA VAL A 2 14.24 -10.41 -6.03
C VAL A 2 13.77 -9.00 -6.42
N ALA A 3 12.48 -8.70 -6.38
CA ALA A 3 12.07 -7.31 -6.62
C ALA A 3 12.40 -6.53 -5.38
N HIS A 4 12.88 -5.31 -5.53
CA HIS A 4 13.14 -4.45 -4.38
C HIS A 4 12.39 -3.14 -4.54
N MET A 5 11.06 -3.20 -4.60
CA MET A 5 10.21 -2.02 -4.71
C MET A 5 9.45 -1.80 -3.40
N ASN A 6 9.34 -0.56 -2.95
CA ASN A 6 8.55 -0.15 -1.80
C ASN A 6 7.82 1.17 -2.03
N MET A 7 6.90 1.51 -1.13
CA MET A 7 6.38 2.87 -1.01
C MET A 7 7.44 3.76 -0.37
N LEU A 8 7.69 4.92 -1.00
CA LEU A 8 8.37 6.07 -0.40
C LEU A 8 7.36 7.09 0.14
N THR A 9 6.18 7.19 -0.48
CA THR A 9 5.10 8.07 -0.03
C THR A 9 3.76 7.35 -0.19
N PRO A 10 2.91 7.31 0.85
CA PRO A 10 3.28 7.51 2.25
C PRO A 10 4.35 6.49 2.69
N PHE A 11 5.20 6.87 3.65
CA PHE A 11 6.17 5.96 4.23
C PHE A 11 5.46 4.73 4.84
N PRO A 12 5.89 3.50 4.50
CA PRO A 12 5.28 2.29 5.03
C PRO A 12 5.78 1.95 6.43
N ARG A 13 5.10 1.02 7.09
CA ARG A 13 5.55 0.36 8.31
C ARG A 13 6.94 -0.23 8.09
N GLY A 14 7.86 0.03 9.01
CA GLY A 14 9.25 -0.40 8.91
C GLY A 14 10.18 0.57 8.17
N HIS A 15 9.64 1.59 7.47
CA HIS A 15 10.49 2.57 6.81
C HIS A 15 11.43 3.29 7.80
N GLU A 16 12.68 3.55 7.41
CA GLU A 16 13.73 4.12 8.27
C GLU A 16 13.32 5.39 9.02
N TYR A 17 12.58 6.31 8.36
CA TYR A 17 12.01 7.51 9.00
C TYR A 17 11.06 7.24 10.18
N PHE A 18 10.51 6.02 10.33
CA PHE A 18 9.58 5.67 11.40
C PHE A 18 10.13 4.70 12.43
N VAL A 19 11.31 4.15 12.22
CA VAL A 19 11.96 3.24 13.17
C VAL A 19 13.07 3.98 13.90
N ASP A 20 12.99 4.00 15.23
CA ASP A 20 14.02 4.60 16.06
C ASP A 20 15.27 3.68 16.16
N GLU A 21 15.13 2.40 15.77
CA GLU A 21 16.18 1.38 15.77
C GLU A 21 16.26 0.66 14.42
N GLY A 22 17.25 1.04 13.59
CA GLY A 22 17.72 0.27 12.43
C GLY A 22 16.78 0.20 11.21
N ALA A 23 17.33 0.39 10.00
CA ALA A 23 16.56 0.26 8.77
C ALA A 23 16.01 -1.18 8.60
N ASP A 24 14.74 -1.29 8.26
CA ASP A 24 14.09 -2.54 7.91
C ASP A 24 14.38 -2.89 6.45
N TYR A 25 15.39 -3.73 6.24
CA TYR A 25 15.81 -4.12 4.89
C TYR A 25 14.80 -5.05 4.18
N ASP A 26 13.79 -5.56 4.90
CA ASP A 26 12.76 -6.46 4.36
C ASP A 26 11.55 -5.71 3.77
N ILE A 27 11.47 -4.37 3.84
CA ILE A 27 10.31 -3.61 3.31
C ILE A 27 10.12 -3.78 1.79
N MET A 28 11.21 -4.08 1.09
CA MET A 28 11.27 -4.25 -0.35
C MET A 28 11.09 -5.73 -0.79
N ALA A 29 11.15 -6.68 0.15
CA ALA A 29 11.09 -8.11 -0.13
C ALA A 29 9.65 -8.59 -0.43
N PRO A 30 9.47 -9.78 -1.04
CA PRO A 30 8.17 -10.44 -1.13
C PRO A 30 7.45 -10.48 0.22
N ALA A 31 6.14 -10.29 0.19
CA ALA A 31 5.34 -10.26 1.40
C ALA A 31 5.26 -11.64 2.06
N LYS A 32 5.59 -11.69 3.35
CA LYS A 32 5.43 -12.90 4.20
C LYS A 32 4.03 -13.00 4.81
N GLY A 33 3.17 -12.02 4.55
CA GLY A 33 1.83 -11.87 5.12
C GLY A 33 1.29 -10.46 4.91
N ILE A 34 0.07 -10.20 5.38
CA ILE A 34 -0.55 -8.86 5.31
C ILE A 34 0.34 -7.85 6.03
N CYS A 35 0.64 -6.73 5.37
CA CYS A 35 1.53 -5.70 5.88
C CYS A 35 2.91 -6.24 6.32
N GLN A 36 3.44 -7.28 5.66
CA GLN A 36 4.71 -7.92 6.01
C GLN A 36 4.74 -8.50 7.45
N ASN A 37 3.56 -8.79 8.04
CA ASN A 37 3.39 -9.13 9.45
C ASN A 37 3.90 -8.06 10.43
N LYS A 38 4.09 -6.82 9.95
CA LYS A 38 4.57 -5.70 10.76
C LYS A 38 3.42 -5.10 11.58
N PRO A 39 3.64 -4.79 12.87
CA PRO A 39 2.62 -4.14 13.70
C PRO A 39 2.30 -2.74 13.17
N PRO A 40 1.14 -2.15 13.54
CA PRO A 40 0.84 -0.75 13.28
C PRO A 40 1.97 0.17 13.74
N GLY A 41 2.31 1.15 12.90
CA GLY A 41 3.42 2.08 13.12
C GLY A 41 2.98 3.52 13.42
N LYS A 42 3.93 4.45 13.29
CA LYS A 42 3.68 5.89 13.35
C LYS A 42 2.74 6.30 12.20
N ILE A 43 1.89 7.31 12.43
CA ILE A 43 1.02 7.86 11.39
C ILE A 43 1.87 8.51 10.31
N ALA A 44 1.74 8.02 9.09
CA ALA A 44 2.56 8.42 7.96
C ALA A 44 2.11 9.73 7.32
N ALA A 45 0.79 9.95 7.27
CA ALA A 45 0.20 11.11 6.64
C ALA A 45 -1.25 11.32 7.10
N THR A 46 -1.79 12.50 6.81
CA THR A 46 -3.21 12.81 6.92
C THR A 46 -3.77 13.14 5.55
N TYR A 47 -4.85 12.46 5.16
CA TYR A 47 -5.55 12.67 3.89
C TYR A 47 -6.98 13.13 4.13
N THR A 48 -7.57 13.78 3.13
CA THR A 48 -8.95 14.27 3.17
C THR A 48 -9.79 13.51 2.16
N ALA A 49 -10.95 13.01 2.58
CA ALA A 49 -11.90 12.35 1.69
C ALA A 49 -12.25 13.23 0.48
N GLY A 50 -12.37 12.62 -0.70
CA GLY A 50 -12.63 13.33 -1.96
C GLY A 50 -11.40 13.98 -2.60
N ARG A 51 -10.22 13.80 -2.02
CA ARG A 51 -8.93 14.18 -2.62
C ARG A 51 -8.14 12.94 -3.01
N ASP A 52 -7.16 13.10 -3.89
CA ASP A 52 -6.25 12.02 -4.21
C ASP A 52 -5.20 11.86 -3.10
N ILE A 53 -4.86 10.61 -2.81
CA ILE A 53 -3.69 10.21 -2.03
C ILE A 53 -2.50 10.20 -2.99
N PRO A 54 -1.48 11.07 -2.79
CA PRO A 54 -0.26 11.01 -3.56
C PRO A 54 0.56 9.80 -3.11
N VAL A 55 1.02 9.01 -4.09
CA VAL A 55 1.86 7.84 -3.87
C VAL A 55 3.13 7.96 -4.69
N THR A 56 4.27 7.72 -4.06
CA THR A 56 5.55 7.54 -4.74
C THR A 56 6.09 6.18 -4.35
N LEU A 57 6.43 5.38 -5.36
CA LEU A 57 7.15 4.12 -5.22
C LEU A 57 8.64 4.36 -5.50
N GLU A 58 9.49 3.53 -4.94
CA GLU A 58 10.94 3.54 -5.18
C GLU A 58 11.49 2.12 -5.16
N GLY A 59 12.72 1.97 -5.64
CA GLY A 59 13.38 0.68 -5.77
C GLY A 59 14.21 0.57 -7.04
N ASP A 60 14.82 -0.60 -7.26
CA ASP A 60 15.76 -0.85 -8.37
C ASP A 60 15.27 -1.87 -9.41
N ALA A 61 14.23 -2.64 -9.08
CA ALA A 61 13.79 -3.79 -9.89
C ALA A 61 12.25 -3.85 -10.01
N PRO A 62 11.65 -3.16 -11.00
CA PRO A 62 10.21 -3.18 -11.22
C PRO A 62 9.72 -4.42 -12.00
N HIS A 63 10.59 -5.40 -12.30
CA HIS A 63 10.27 -6.70 -12.94
C HIS A 63 9.29 -6.65 -14.11
N ASP A 64 9.61 -5.83 -15.11
CA ASP A 64 8.78 -5.63 -16.30
C ASP A 64 7.33 -5.24 -15.96
N GLY A 65 7.13 -4.67 -14.77
CA GLY A 65 5.87 -4.20 -14.24
C GLY A 65 5.03 -5.30 -13.61
N GLY A 66 3.78 -5.42 -14.05
CA GLY A 66 2.78 -6.32 -13.47
C GLY A 66 1.57 -5.57 -12.93
N HIS A 67 0.90 -6.18 -11.95
CA HIS A 67 -0.38 -5.69 -11.46
C HIS A 67 -0.23 -5.12 -10.07
N CYS A 68 -0.61 -3.87 -9.85
CA CYS A 68 -0.67 -3.32 -8.50
C CYS A 68 -2.04 -2.79 -8.12
N GLN A 69 -2.35 -2.90 -6.84
CA GLN A 69 -3.54 -2.35 -6.24
C GLN A 69 -3.14 -1.39 -5.13
N PHE A 70 -3.84 -0.26 -5.07
CA PHE A 70 -3.83 0.65 -3.95
C PHE A 70 -5.15 0.50 -3.23
N SER A 71 -5.10 0.18 -1.94
CA SER A 71 -6.26 -0.22 -1.15
C SER A 71 -6.27 0.46 0.20
N ILE A 72 -7.43 0.52 0.84
CA ILE A 72 -7.59 1.07 2.18
C ILE A 72 -8.35 0.11 3.09
N SER A 73 -7.95 0.07 4.36
CA SER A 73 -8.61 -0.69 5.42
C SER A 73 -8.97 0.22 6.59
N TYR A 74 -10.14 -0.03 7.16
CA TYR A 74 -10.65 0.66 8.35
C TYR A 74 -10.79 -0.28 9.57
N ASP A 75 -10.43 -1.55 9.43
CA ASP A 75 -10.56 -2.60 10.46
C ASP A 75 -9.21 -3.13 10.95
N GLY A 76 -8.16 -2.31 10.82
CA GLY A 76 -6.81 -2.62 11.26
C GLY A 76 -6.04 -3.54 10.30
N GLY A 77 -6.43 -3.57 9.02
CA GLY A 77 -5.79 -4.39 8.00
C GLY A 77 -6.36 -5.81 7.87
N LYS A 78 -7.57 -6.08 8.39
CA LYS A 78 -8.22 -7.39 8.23
C LYS A 78 -8.88 -7.51 6.87
N THR A 79 -9.51 -6.42 6.41
CA THR A 79 -10.11 -6.32 5.08
C THR A 79 -9.66 -5.04 4.39
N PHE A 80 -9.50 -5.11 3.07
CA PHE A 80 -9.05 -4.00 2.25
C PHE A 80 -10.01 -3.79 1.08
N VAL A 81 -10.38 -2.53 0.85
CA VAL A 81 -11.14 -2.11 -0.33
C VAL A 81 -10.19 -1.46 -1.31
N VAL A 82 -10.23 -1.92 -2.56
CA VAL A 82 -9.38 -1.39 -3.64
C VAL A 82 -9.88 -0.01 -4.06
N LEU A 83 -8.98 0.96 -4.04
CA LEU A 83 -9.22 2.33 -4.49
C LEU A 83 -8.76 2.53 -5.94
N LYS A 84 -7.67 1.87 -6.34
CA LYS A 84 -7.12 1.94 -7.70
C LYS A 84 -6.40 0.66 -8.06
N THR A 85 -6.55 0.22 -9.31
CA THR A 85 -5.82 -0.91 -9.88
C THR A 85 -5.06 -0.45 -11.10
N ILE A 86 -3.80 -0.87 -11.22
CA ILE A 86 -2.99 -0.77 -12.45
C ILE A 86 -2.76 -2.20 -12.93
N VAL A 87 -3.09 -2.46 -14.19
CA VAL A 87 -3.00 -3.79 -14.80
C VAL A 87 -1.83 -3.79 -15.77
N ASN A 88 -0.96 -4.80 -15.69
CA ASN A 88 0.24 -5.03 -16.52
C ASN A 88 1.37 -4.00 -16.38
N ASP A 89 1.06 -2.71 -16.30
CA ASP A 89 2.07 -1.65 -16.46
C ASP A 89 2.44 -0.96 -15.14
N CYS A 90 2.22 -1.61 -13.99
CA CYS A 90 2.62 -1.00 -12.72
C CYS A 90 4.12 -0.71 -12.72
N MET A 91 4.52 0.52 -12.41
CA MET A 91 5.91 1.00 -12.35
C MET A 91 6.66 1.07 -13.69
N ILE A 92 5.98 0.86 -14.83
CA ILE A 92 6.61 0.99 -16.16
C ILE A 92 6.78 2.45 -16.57
N ASN A 93 5.68 3.21 -16.58
CA ASN A 93 5.67 4.58 -17.11
C ASN A 93 5.90 5.65 -16.03
N THR A 94 5.68 5.29 -14.77
CA THR A 94 5.77 6.21 -13.63
C THR A 94 5.92 5.44 -12.33
N LEU A 95 6.63 6.04 -11.38
CA LEU A 95 6.64 5.62 -9.98
C LEU A 95 5.71 6.48 -9.11
N LYS A 96 5.08 7.51 -9.70
CA LYS A 96 4.19 8.45 -9.02
C LYS A 96 2.75 8.23 -9.44
N TYR A 97 1.87 8.07 -8.45
CA TYR A 97 0.45 7.80 -8.65
C TYR A 97 -0.40 8.74 -7.80
N ASN A 98 -1.52 9.16 -8.35
CA ASN A 98 -2.61 9.77 -7.58
C ASN A 98 -3.72 8.72 -7.43
N VAL A 99 -4.01 8.35 -6.18
CA VAL A 99 -5.00 7.31 -5.84
C VAL A 99 -6.26 8.00 -5.32
N PRO A 100 -7.42 7.86 -5.98
CA PRO A 100 -8.63 8.55 -5.57
C PRO A 100 -9.13 8.02 -4.22
N LEU A 101 -9.29 8.91 -3.24
CA LEU A 101 -10.02 8.61 -2.00
C LEU A 101 -11.47 9.09 -2.15
N PRO A 102 -12.48 8.20 -2.01
CA PRO A 102 -13.88 8.60 -2.15
C PRO A 102 -14.26 9.77 -1.24
N ALA A 103 -15.14 10.65 -1.73
CA ALA A 103 -15.65 11.79 -0.95
C ALA A 103 -16.42 11.35 0.30
N ASP A 104 -17.02 10.16 0.27
CA ASP A 104 -17.76 9.57 1.37
C ASP A 104 -16.92 8.60 2.22
N ALA A 105 -15.59 8.64 2.09
CA ALA A 105 -14.74 7.83 2.96
C ALA A 105 -14.92 8.27 4.43
N PRO A 106 -15.07 7.33 5.39
CA PRO A 106 -15.27 7.68 6.78
C PRO A 106 -14.00 8.27 7.40
N SER A 107 -14.20 9.07 8.45
CA SER A 107 -13.10 9.52 9.30
C SER A 107 -12.46 8.36 10.03
N SER A 108 -11.12 8.39 10.15
CA SER A 108 -10.37 7.43 10.94
C SER A 108 -9.01 8.01 11.33
N ASP A 109 -8.64 7.86 12.59
CA ASP A 109 -7.30 8.26 13.07
C ASP A 109 -6.22 7.21 12.77
N LYS A 110 -6.62 6.05 12.22
CA LYS A 110 -5.75 4.87 12.07
C LYS A 110 -6.18 3.96 10.91
N ALA A 111 -6.54 4.54 9.78
CA ALA A 111 -6.78 3.75 8.57
C ALA A 111 -5.46 3.16 8.07
N VAL A 112 -5.51 2.02 7.38
CA VAL A 112 -4.33 1.39 6.79
C VAL A 112 -4.42 1.54 5.28
N PHE A 113 -3.53 2.33 4.69
CA PHE A 113 -3.35 2.39 3.24
C PHE A 113 -2.35 1.32 2.82
N ALA A 114 -2.67 0.57 1.76
CA ALA A 114 -1.83 -0.50 1.27
C ALA A 114 -1.53 -0.36 -0.22
N TRP A 115 -0.27 -0.58 -0.57
CA TRP A 115 0.14 -0.90 -1.93
C TRP A 115 0.44 -2.40 -1.97
N SER A 116 -0.13 -3.09 -2.96
CA SER A 116 0.24 -4.47 -3.28
C SER A 116 0.61 -4.59 -4.75
N TRP A 117 1.51 -5.52 -5.06
CA TRP A 117 2.00 -5.73 -6.42
C TRP A 117 2.31 -7.21 -6.67
N ILE A 118 1.88 -7.71 -7.81
CA ILE A 118 2.28 -9.02 -8.34
C ILE A 118 3.14 -8.74 -9.57
N SER A 119 4.40 -9.16 -9.52
CA SER A 119 5.35 -8.92 -10.61
C SER A 119 4.98 -9.67 -11.88
N ALA A 120 5.26 -9.05 -13.04
CA ALA A 120 5.04 -9.68 -14.35
C ALA A 120 6.09 -10.76 -14.66
N SER A 121 7.35 -10.50 -14.30
CA SER A 121 8.47 -11.40 -14.50
C SER A 121 9.17 -11.78 -13.17
N GLY A 122 10.09 -12.75 -13.25
CA GLY A 122 10.72 -13.35 -12.07
C GLY A 122 9.91 -14.49 -11.44
N ILE A 123 10.21 -14.80 -10.17
CA ILE A 123 9.29 -15.57 -9.33
C ILE A 123 8.10 -14.64 -9.13
N ARG A 124 6.91 -15.05 -9.60
CA ARG A 124 5.68 -14.26 -9.41
C ARG A 124 5.48 -14.15 -7.91
N ASP A 125 5.95 -13.06 -7.34
CA ASP A 125 5.91 -12.81 -5.91
C ASP A 125 4.89 -11.72 -5.65
N TYR A 126 4.23 -11.83 -4.50
CA TYR A 126 3.30 -10.82 -4.03
C TYR A 126 4.02 -9.89 -3.08
N TYR A 127 4.09 -8.61 -3.42
CA TYR A 127 4.68 -7.54 -2.61
C TYR A 127 3.57 -6.77 -1.92
N MET A 128 3.84 -6.31 -0.70
CA MET A 128 2.88 -5.50 0.04
C MET A 128 3.59 -4.56 0.99
N ASN A 129 3.18 -3.29 0.96
CA ASN A 129 3.52 -2.31 1.98
C ASN A 129 2.25 -1.70 2.54
N CYS A 130 2.26 -1.40 3.84
CA CYS A 130 1.16 -0.72 4.52
C CYS A 130 1.66 0.55 5.19
N ALA A 131 0.89 1.62 5.12
CA ALA A 131 1.10 2.85 5.86
C ALA A 131 -0.13 3.16 6.71
N ASP A 132 0.08 3.49 7.98
CA ASP A 132 -0.98 3.94 8.87
C ASP A 132 -1.24 5.43 8.62
N VAL A 133 -2.48 5.82 8.36
CA VAL A 133 -2.84 7.17 7.94
C VAL A 133 -4.09 7.66 8.66
N VAL A 134 -4.17 8.98 8.83
CA VAL A 134 -5.41 9.64 9.28
C VAL A 134 -6.23 10.00 8.05
N ILE A 135 -7.51 9.65 8.05
CA ILE A 135 -8.50 10.11 7.07
C ILE A 135 -9.42 11.12 7.73
N LYS A 136 -9.40 12.35 7.21
CA LYS A 136 -10.41 13.37 7.47
C LYS A 136 -11.57 13.13 6.53
N GLY A 137 -12.58 12.44 7.01
CA GLY A 137 -13.71 11.96 6.23
C GLY A 137 -15.06 12.46 6.71
N THR A 138 -16.11 11.78 6.26
CA THR A 138 -17.49 12.06 6.65
C THR A 138 -17.87 11.26 7.91
N PRO A 139 -18.64 11.84 8.85
CA PRO A 139 -19.31 11.06 9.89
C PRO A 139 -20.24 10.04 9.24
N ASN A 140 -20.12 8.76 9.64
CA ASN A 140 -20.87 7.63 9.07
C ASN A 140 -20.60 7.32 7.59
N GLY A 141 -19.50 7.82 7.02
CA GLY A 141 -19.09 7.49 5.66
C GLY A 141 -18.81 6.00 5.44
N LYS A 142 -18.71 5.59 4.18
CA LYS A 142 -18.36 4.23 3.79
C LYS A 142 -17.47 4.20 2.55
N VAL A 143 -16.46 3.33 2.58
CA VAL A 143 -15.74 2.93 1.37
C VAL A 143 -16.27 1.58 0.91
N THR A 144 -16.77 1.52 -0.32
CA THR A 144 -17.22 0.29 -0.98
C THR A 144 -16.42 0.07 -2.25
N GLY A 145 -16.20 -1.18 -2.59
CA GLY A 145 -15.41 -1.54 -3.77
C GLY A 145 -14.97 -3.00 -3.73
N PRO A 146 -14.19 -3.43 -4.73
CA PRO A 146 -13.62 -4.77 -4.77
C PRO A 146 -12.75 -5.04 -3.55
N LYS A 147 -12.72 -6.30 -3.10
CA LYS A 147 -11.72 -6.74 -2.12
C LYS A 147 -10.34 -6.78 -2.79
N MET A 148 -9.31 -6.38 -2.05
CA MET A 148 -7.94 -6.49 -2.52
C MET A 148 -7.60 -7.96 -2.80
N LEU A 149 -6.95 -8.20 -3.94
CA LEU A 149 -6.40 -9.50 -4.28
C LEU A 149 -5.21 -9.79 -3.39
N VAL A 150 -5.19 -10.98 -2.79
CA VAL A 150 -4.06 -11.51 -2.05
C VAL A 150 -3.65 -12.81 -2.72
N ALA A 151 -2.42 -12.87 -3.21
CA ALA A 151 -1.88 -14.05 -3.87
C ALA A 151 -0.61 -14.51 -3.15
N GLN A 152 -0.32 -15.81 -3.17
CA GLN A 152 1.01 -16.40 -2.88
C GLN A 152 1.62 -16.14 -1.49
N ILE A 153 0.90 -15.47 -0.58
CA ILE A 153 1.31 -15.27 0.83
C ILE A 153 0.46 -16.07 1.83
N LEU A 154 -0.59 -16.73 1.35
CA LEU A 154 -1.43 -17.63 2.12
C LEU A 154 -1.10 -19.04 1.64
N GLY A 155 -0.26 -19.73 2.40
CA GLY A 155 -0.03 -21.17 2.28
C GLY A 155 -1.24 -21.96 2.78
#